data_AF-A0A210PG77-F1
#
_entry.id   AF-A0A210PG77-F1
#
_cell.length_a   1.000
_cell.length_b   1.000
_cell.length_c   1.000
_cell.angle_alpha   90.00
_cell.angle_beta   90.00
_cell.angle_gamma   90.00
#
_symmetry.space_group_name_H-M   'P 1'
#
loop_
_entity.id
_entity.type
_entity.pdbx_description
1 polymer ?
#
loop_
_entity_poly.entity_id
_entity_poly.type
_entity_poly.pdbx_seq_one_letter_code
_entity_poly.pdbx_strand_id
1 'polypeptide(L)'
;MEVAVGEHPKHKFSQDQFNRVVQELRQLIKLPRVGAVGEIGLDHSVPREQWAQQSVMLEKILQLVEPGHVLVLHCRGITGDSGAKAYLLLLYYVKKAVRPDQRIHLHCFSGDSYVRDQCLLTAVLRIHQYGC
;
A
#
# COMPACT_ATOMS: atom_id res chain seq x y z
N MET A 1 -15.06 15.44 7.63
CA MET A 1 -14.15 14.39 8.11
C MET A 1 -14.04 13.36 7.01
N GLU A 2 -12.87 13.21 6.43
CA GLU A 2 -12.57 12.17 5.45
C GLU A 2 -12.06 10.92 6.18
N VAL A 3 -12.32 9.75 5.62
CA VAL A 3 -11.86 8.46 6.16
C VAL A 3 -10.96 7.75 5.16
N ALA A 4 -10.09 6.89 5.68
CA ALA A 4 -9.30 5.94 4.89
C ALA A 4 -9.97 4.57 4.92
N VAL A 5 -10.02 3.88 3.77
CA VAL A 5 -10.48 2.49 3.67
C VAL A 5 -9.45 1.66 2.92
N GLY A 6 -9.18 0.46 3.40
CA GLY A 6 -8.16 -0.41 2.82
C GLY A 6 -8.00 -1.68 3.65
N GLU A 7 -7.11 -2.55 3.20
CA GLU A 7 -6.83 -3.82 3.85
C GLU A 7 -5.34 -3.97 4.13
N HIS A 8 -5.02 -4.06 5.43
CA HIS A 8 -3.65 -4.13 5.89
C HIS A 8 -2.99 -5.45 5.44
N PRO A 9 -1.73 -5.45 4.98
CA PRO A 9 -1.07 -6.62 4.40
C PRO A 9 -0.89 -7.82 5.35
N LYS A 10 -1.10 -7.63 6.66
CA LYS A 10 -1.06 -8.74 7.64
C LYS A 10 -2.36 -9.55 7.68
N HIS A 11 -3.45 -9.08 7.08
CA HIS A 11 -4.71 -9.82 7.06
C HIS A 11 -4.60 -11.07 6.16
N LYS A 12 -5.07 -12.19 6.70
CA LYS A 12 -5.17 -13.47 5.99
C LYS A 12 -6.60 -13.69 5.56
N PHE A 13 -6.79 -14.13 4.32
CA PHE A 13 -8.10 -14.46 3.81
C PHE A 13 -8.15 -15.90 3.32
N SER A 14 -9.25 -16.59 3.58
CA SER A 14 -9.66 -17.71 2.73
C SER A 14 -10.00 -17.19 1.33
N GLN A 15 -10.11 -18.10 0.35
CA GLN A 15 -10.42 -17.72 -1.03
C GLN A 15 -11.78 -17.00 -1.15
N ASP A 16 -12.78 -17.42 -0.37
CA ASP A 16 -14.12 -16.81 -0.36
C ASP A 16 -14.11 -15.43 0.28
N GLN A 17 -13.38 -15.26 1.39
CA GLN A 17 -13.22 -13.97 2.06
C GLN A 17 -12.51 -12.96 1.16
N PHE A 18 -11.48 -13.40 0.44
CA PHE A 18 -10.67 -12.54 -0.41
C PHE A 18 -11.52 -11.79 -1.45
N ASN A 19 -12.37 -12.52 -2.18
CA ASN A 19 -13.20 -11.92 -3.23
C ASN A 19 -14.26 -10.99 -2.64
N ARG A 20 -14.85 -11.36 -1.50
CA ARG A 20 -15.84 -10.54 -0.81
C ARG A 20 -15.25 -9.20 -0.39
N VAL A 21 -14.09 -9.22 0.26
CA VAL A 21 -13.39 -8.02 0.74
C VAL A 21 -13.06 -7.07 -0.41
N VAL A 22 -12.55 -7.58 -1.53
CA VAL A 22 -12.27 -6.73 -2.71
C VAL A 22 -13.55 -6.08 -3.26
N GLN A 23 -14.68 -6.80 -3.26
CA GLN A 23 -15.95 -6.22 -3.70
C GLN A 23 -16.49 -5.17 -2.72
N GLU A 24 -16.37 -5.41 -1.42
CA GLU A 24 -16.78 -4.45 -0.39
C GLU A 24 -15.94 -3.16 -0.49
N LEU A 25 -14.62 -3.27 -0.60
CA LEU A 25 -13.73 -2.12 -0.81
C LEU A 25 -14.10 -1.32 -2.07
N ARG A 26 -14.44 -2.01 -3.18
CA ARG A 26 -14.88 -1.35 -4.41
C ARG A 26 -16.12 -0.49 -4.22
N GLN A 27 -17.03 -0.86 -3.32
CA GLN A 27 -18.20 -0.05 -2.99
C GLN A 27 -17.83 1.08 -2.04
N LEU A 28 -17.04 0.79 -1.00
CA LEU A 28 -16.63 1.77 0.01
C LEU A 28 -15.83 2.92 -0.58
N ILE A 29 -14.88 2.64 -1.47
CA ILE A 29 -14.00 3.67 -2.08
C ILE A 29 -14.80 4.74 -2.84
N LYS A 30 -15.99 4.41 -3.35
CA LYS A 30 -16.84 5.37 -4.08
C LYS A 30 -17.62 6.31 -3.17
N LEU A 31 -17.61 6.09 -1.85
CA LEU A 31 -18.36 6.93 -0.92
C LEU A 31 -17.69 8.31 -0.84
N PRO A 32 -18.45 9.42 -0.92
CA PRO A 32 -17.88 10.78 -0.90
C PRO A 32 -17.05 11.15 0.33
N ARG A 33 -17.15 10.36 1.42
CA ARG A 33 -16.37 10.56 2.64
C ARG A 33 -15.02 9.85 2.61
N VAL A 34 -14.75 8.99 1.63
CA VAL A 34 -13.47 8.33 1.48
C VAL A 34 -12.50 9.26 0.76
N GLY A 35 -11.60 9.85 1.51
CA GLY A 35 -10.53 10.70 0.98
C GLY A 35 -9.24 9.94 0.72
N ALA A 36 -9.11 8.73 1.28
CA ALA A 36 -7.89 7.95 1.22
C ALA A 36 -8.14 6.44 1.06
N VAL A 37 -7.21 5.77 0.37
CA VAL A 37 -7.19 4.32 0.22
C VAL A 37 -5.98 3.77 0.96
N GLY A 38 -6.23 3.01 2.02
CA GLY A 38 -5.22 2.40 2.88
C GLY A 38 -5.70 2.16 4.31
N GLU A 39 -4.87 1.56 5.18
CA GLU A 39 -3.48 1.17 4.89
C GLU A 39 -3.41 -0.10 4.03
N ILE A 40 -2.71 -0.02 2.88
CA ILE A 40 -2.42 -1.18 2.00
C ILE A 40 -0.93 -1.26 1.71
N GLY A 41 -0.42 -2.42 1.29
CA GLY A 41 0.96 -2.53 0.82
C GLY A 41 1.54 -3.91 1.00
N LEU A 42 2.79 -3.97 1.47
CA LEU A 42 3.54 -5.22 1.66
C LEU A 42 4.14 -5.27 3.06
N ASP A 43 4.05 -6.43 3.71
CA ASP A 43 4.68 -6.66 5.00
C ASP A 43 5.38 -8.01 4.99
N HIS A 44 6.69 -7.98 4.78
CA HIS A 44 7.54 -9.16 4.73
C HIS A 44 8.10 -9.55 6.12
N SER A 45 7.62 -8.93 7.21
CA SER A 45 7.93 -9.38 8.57
C SER A 45 7.11 -10.61 8.98
N VAL A 46 6.08 -10.95 8.19
CA VAL A 46 5.27 -12.17 8.36
C VAL A 46 5.84 -13.35 7.55
N PRO A 47 5.42 -14.60 7.84
CA PRO A 47 5.80 -15.78 7.06
C PRO A 47 5.61 -15.65 5.53
N ARG A 48 6.55 -16.22 4.76
CA ARG A 48 6.68 -16.05 3.31
C ARG A 48 5.46 -16.52 2.51
N GLU A 49 4.74 -17.52 3.01
CA GLU A 49 3.53 -18.05 2.37
C GLU A 49 2.41 -17.01 2.24
N GLN A 50 2.47 -15.90 3.00
CA GLN A 50 1.48 -14.82 2.95
C GLN A 50 1.81 -13.76 1.90
N TRP A 51 3.06 -13.66 1.45
CA TRP A 51 3.51 -12.56 0.60
C TRP A 51 2.83 -12.54 -0.78
N ALA A 52 2.48 -13.72 -1.30
CA ALA A 52 1.74 -13.85 -2.54
C ALA A 52 0.34 -13.23 -2.42
N GLN A 53 -0.38 -13.52 -1.32
CA GLN A 53 -1.70 -12.95 -1.06
C GLN A 53 -1.65 -11.43 -0.91
N GLN A 54 -0.62 -10.90 -0.24
CA GLN A 54 -0.40 -9.45 -0.11
C GLN A 54 -0.26 -8.78 -1.47
N SER A 55 0.59 -9.32 -2.34
CA SER A 55 0.81 -8.78 -3.69
C SER A 55 -0.46 -8.79 -4.54
N VAL A 56 -1.25 -9.88 -4.48
CA VAL A 56 -2.50 -9.99 -5.23
C VAL A 56 -3.58 -9.05 -4.69
N MET A 57 -3.68 -8.88 -3.37
CA MET A 57 -4.59 -7.91 -2.76
C MET A 57 -4.20 -6.48 -3.13
N LEU A 58 -2.91 -6.15 -3.01
CA LEU A 58 -2.37 -4.84 -3.38
C LEU A 58 -2.68 -4.50 -4.83
N GLU A 59 -2.39 -5.40 -5.78
CA GLU A 59 -2.67 -5.16 -7.19
C GLU A 59 -4.17 -4.92 -7.42
N LYS A 60 -5.06 -5.69 -6.77
CA LYS A 60 -6.52 -5.49 -6.91
C LYS A 60 -7.01 -4.18 -6.32
N ILE A 61 -6.51 -3.76 -5.15
CA ILE A 61 -6.94 -2.50 -4.52
C ILE A 61 -6.40 -1.30 -5.29
N LEU A 62 -5.16 -1.34 -5.79
CA LEU A 62 -4.59 -0.25 -6.58
C LEU A 62 -5.41 0.09 -7.83
N GLN A 63 -6.06 -0.90 -8.45
CA GLN A 63 -6.96 -0.68 -9.60
C GLN A 63 -8.26 0.04 -9.23
N LEU A 64 -8.57 0.19 -7.94
CA LEU A 64 -9.75 0.90 -7.45
C LEU A 64 -9.44 2.37 -7.10
N VAL A 65 -8.16 2.75 -7.05
CA VAL A 65 -7.73 4.09 -6.61
C VAL A 65 -8.04 5.12 -7.68
N GLU A 66 -8.89 6.09 -7.34
CA GLU A 66 -9.14 7.26 -8.20
C GLU A 66 -8.16 8.42 -7.90
N PRO A 67 -7.90 9.33 -8.86
CA PRO A 67 -6.91 10.41 -8.72
C PRO A 67 -7.13 11.33 -7.50
N GLY A 68 -8.39 11.49 -7.06
CA GLY A 68 -8.74 12.29 -5.91
C GLY A 68 -8.28 11.70 -4.57
N HIS A 69 -8.06 10.39 -4.48
CA HIS A 69 -7.69 9.74 -3.24
C HIS A 69 -6.26 10.07 -2.79
N VAL A 70 -5.99 9.98 -1.51
CA VAL A 70 -4.64 9.82 -0.97
C VAL A 70 -4.36 8.34 -0.81
N LEU A 71 -3.28 7.84 -1.42
CA LEU A 71 -2.86 6.45 -1.24
C LEU A 71 -2.01 6.32 0.02
N VAL A 72 -2.46 5.55 1.01
CA VAL A 72 -1.75 5.33 2.27
C VAL A 72 -1.09 3.95 2.22
N LEU A 73 0.24 3.96 2.10
CA LEU A 73 1.05 2.77 1.89
C LEU A 73 1.75 2.33 3.17
N HIS A 74 1.61 1.05 3.49
CA HIS A 74 2.42 0.33 4.48
C HIS A 74 3.50 -0.48 3.77
N CYS A 75 4.73 -0.41 4.27
CA CYS A 75 5.78 -1.28 3.78
C CYS A 75 6.70 -1.72 4.92
N ARG A 76 6.91 -3.03 5.05
CA ARG A 76 7.89 -3.60 5.97
C ARG A 76 8.73 -4.68 5.28
N GLY A 77 10.03 -4.57 5.45
CA GLY A 77 11.02 -5.58 5.02
C GLY A 77 11.00 -6.86 5.83
N ILE A 78 11.99 -7.73 5.57
CA ILE A 78 12.26 -8.87 6.45
C ILE A 78 12.90 -8.31 7.72
N THR A 79 12.51 -8.84 8.88
CA THR A 79 13.13 -8.43 10.14
C THR A 79 14.65 -8.60 10.09
N GLY A 80 15.39 -7.51 10.33
CA GLY A 80 16.85 -7.49 10.31
C GLY A 80 17.49 -7.15 8.96
N ASP A 81 16.71 -6.92 7.89
CA ASP A 81 17.20 -6.34 6.63
C ASP A 81 16.78 -4.87 6.44
N SER A 82 17.29 -4.22 5.39
CA SER A 82 16.95 -2.82 5.09
C SER A 82 15.53 -2.62 4.53
N GLY A 83 14.80 -3.71 4.26
CA GLY A 83 13.51 -3.72 3.60
C GLY A 83 13.51 -3.28 2.14
N ALA A 84 14.67 -2.98 1.55
CA ALA A 84 14.76 -2.42 0.21
C ALA A 84 14.01 -3.25 -0.85
N LYS A 85 14.06 -4.58 -0.77
CA LYS A 85 13.33 -5.46 -1.71
C LYS A 85 11.81 -5.28 -1.61
N ALA A 86 11.26 -5.17 -0.40
CA ALA A 86 9.83 -4.97 -0.19
C ALA A 86 9.40 -3.60 -0.74
N TYR A 87 10.19 -2.56 -0.46
CA TYR A 87 9.93 -1.22 -0.96
C TYR A 87 9.99 -1.13 -2.48
N LEU A 88 11.02 -1.70 -3.11
CA LEU A 88 11.13 -1.69 -4.58
C LEU A 88 9.97 -2.42 -5.25
N LEU A 89 9.54 -3.55 -4.68
CA LEU A 89 8.38 -4.29 -5.16
C LEU A 89 7.08 -3.47 -5.00
N LEU A 90 6.89 -2.83 -3.85
CA LEU A 90 5.75 -1.93 -3.62
C LEU A 90 5.73 -0.78 -4.64
N LEU A 91 6.87 -0.11 -4.86
CA LEU A 91 7.00 0.98 -5.83
C LEU A 91 6.73 0.49 -7.26
N TYR A 92 7.12 -0.73 -7.61
CA TYR A 92 6.79 -1.33 -8.90
C TYR A 92 5.27 -1.44 -9.12
N TYR A 93 4.54 -1.99 -8.14
CA TYR A 93 3.08 -2.10 -8.24
C TYR A 93 2.39 -0.74 -8.32
N VAL A 94 2.83 0.21 -7.51
CA VAL A 94 2.31 1.59 -7.51
C VAL A 94 2.54 2.26 -8.87
N LYS A 95 3.77 2.25 -9.38
CA LYS A 95 4.11 2.84 -10.70
C LYS A 95 3.28 2.27 -11.84
N LYS A 96 2.98 0.97 -11.77
CA LYS A 96 2.19 0.29 -12.80
C LYS A 96 0.71 0.69 -12.77
N ALA A 97 0.17 1.02 -11.60
CA ALA A 97 -1.28 1.13 -11.39
C ALA A 97 -1.81 2.55 -11.26
N VAL A 98 -1.04 3.49 -10.70
CA VAL A 98 -1.51 4.86 -10.43
C VAL A 98 -0.74 5.90 -11.22
N ARG A 99 -1.33 7.10 -11.34
CA ARG A 99 -0.74 8.21 -12.09
C ARG A 99 0.47 8.82 -11.35
N PRO A 100 1.43 9.46 -12.06
CA PRO A 100 2.59 10.10 -11.41
C PRO A 100 2.25 11.21 -10.41
N ASP A 101 1.09 11.86 -10.58
CA ASP A 101 0.56 12.90 -9.71
C ASP A 101 -0.31 12.38 -8.55
N GLN A 102 -0.47 11.05 -8.44
CA GLN A 102 -1.18 10.44 -7.32
C GLN A 102 -0.54 10.85 -6.01
N ARG A 103 -1.36 11.35 -5.07
CA ARG A 103 -0.89 11.70 -3.73
C ARG A 103 -0.63 10.42 -2.95
N ILE A 104 0.60 10.26 -2.46
CA ILE A 104 1.01 9.07 -1.69
C ILE A 104 1.55 9.49 -0.32
N HIS A 105 1.04 8.83 0.71
CA HIS A 105 1.54 8.86 2.07
C HIS A 105 2.16 7.49 2.41
N LEU A 106 3.46 7.46 2.68
CA LEU A 106 4.16 6.24 3.10
C LEU A 106 4.19 6.19 4.63
N HIS A 107 3.29 5.39 5.21
CA HIS A 107 3.13 5.25 6.66
C HIS A 107 4.35 4.54 7.27
N CYS A 108 4.82 5.03 8.41
CA CYS A 108 5.92 4.45 9.21
C CYS A 108 7.14 4.06 8.36
N PHE A 109 7.62 4.99 7.52
CA PHE A 109 8.77 4.74 6.64
C PHE A 109 10.02 4.33 7.42
N SER A 110 10.53 3.13 7.12
CA SER A 110 11.69 2.51 7.76
C SER A 110 12.78 2.09 6.76
N GLY A 111 12.68 2.55 5.51
CA GLY A 111 13.69 2.31 4.48
C GLY A 111 14.93 3.17 4.66
N ASP A 112 16.02 2.75 4.02
CA ASP A 112 17.27 3.51 3.98
C ASP A 112 17.22 4.68 2.99
N SER A 113 18.34 5.41 2.86
CA SER A 113 18.46 6.53 1.93
C SER A 113 18.27 6.11 0.48
N TYR A 114 18.71 4.91 0.09
CA TYR A 114 18.53 4.41 -1.27
C TYR A 114 17.03 4.25 -1.57
N VAL A 115 16.26 3.64 -0.67
CA VAL A 115 14.80 3.52 -0.83
C VAL A 115 14.14 4.88 -0.88
N ARG A 116 14.51 5.80 0.01
CA ARG A 116 13.97 7.17 0.02
C ARG A 116 14.17 7.85 -1.34
N ASP A 117 15.36 7.73 -1.93
CA ASP A 117 15.67 8.36 -3.21
C ASP A 117 14.85 7.70 -4.35
N GLN A 118 14.65 6.38 -4.32
CA GLN A 118 13.74 5.69 -5.24
C GLN A 118 12.29 6.16 -5.09
N CYS A 119 11.83 6.38 -3.86
CA CYS A 119 10.53 6.95 -3.56
C CYS A 119 10.38 8.34 -4.20
N LEU A 120 11.33 9.25 -3.99
CA LEU A 120 11.28 10.61 -4.54
C LEU A 120 11.27 10.66 -6.08
N LEU A 121 11.88 9.67 -6.74
CA LEU A 121 11.84 9.53 -8.21
C LEU A 121 10.50 9.00 -8.74
N THR A 122 9.65 8.44 -7.88
CA THR A 122 8.49 7.63 -8.29
C THR A 122 7.18 8.42 -8.29
N ALA A 123 7.00 9.35 -7.36
CA ALA A 123 5.75 10.09 -7.22
C ALA A 123 5.98 11.38 -6.41
N VAL A 124 4.97 12.26 -6.38
CA VAL A 124 4.89 13.36 -5.40
C VAL A 124 4.60 12.77 -4.00
N LEU A 125 5.62 12.13 -3.44
CA LEU A 125 5.56 11.45 -2.15
C LEU A 125 5.76 12.45 -1.02
N ARG A 126 4.78 12.53 -0.11
CA ARG A 126 4.97 13.17 1.19
C ARG A 126 5.39 12.11 2.20
N ILE A 127 6.69 11.84 2.28
CA ILE A 127 7.24 10.95 3.30
C ILE A 127 7.12 11.66 4.65
N HIS A 128 6.35 11.08 5.58
CA HIS A 128 6.35 11.50 6.97
C HIS A 128 6.98 10.38 7.79
N GLN A 129 8.19 10.60 8.29
CA GLN A 129 8.76 9.77 9.35
C GLN A 129 8.15 10.22 10.67
N TYR A 130 7.12 9.54 11.13
CA TYR A 130 6.76 9.56 12.54
C TYR A 130 7.39 8.33 13.18
N GLY A 131 8.13 8.53 14.26
CA GLY A 131 8.71 7.44 15.03
C GLY A 131 7.60 6.52 15.53
N CYS A 132 7.54 5.33 14.94
CA CYS A 132 7.04 4.12 15.56
C CYS A 132 8.22 3.52 16.36
#